data_AF-A0A7S0PJ32-F1
#
_entry.id   AF-A0A7S0PJ32-F1
#
_cell.length_a   1.000
_cell.length_b   1.000
_cell.length_c   1.000
_cell.angle_alpha   90.00
_cell.angle_beta   90.00
_cell.angle_gamma   90.00
#
_symmetry.space_group_name_H-M   'P 1'
#
loop_
_entity.id
_entity.type
_entity.pdbx_description
1 polymer ?
#
loop_
_entity_poly.entity_id
_entity_poly.type
_entity_poly.pdbx_seq_one_letter_code
_entity_poly.pdbx_strand_id
1 'polypeptide(L)'
;AAAARFVDMASSTRRAAKRSRADASADSSQPELLRVSVDPRSGKFRATPSKGQTAQSVHDALEAVLAAWGPASVMQFTNCRVADADGVVWRDVWVQGRLVIDPMARFWAAQARSVPLCRVRVDCAGLLLSAGFIDVQINGAFGRDFSADDLTPADVADARRALLSHGV
;
A
#
# COMPACT_ATOMS: atom_id res chain seq x y z
N ALA A 1 -12.61 34.38 6.44
CA ALA A 1 -11.98 34.48 5.10
C ALA A 1 -11.09 33.28 4.69
N ALA A 2 -10.92 32.23 5.52
CA ALA A 2 -10.10 31.05 5.17
C ALA A 2 -10.91 29.85 4.60
N ALA A 3 -12.21 29.76 4.88
CA ALA A 3 -13.05 28.63 4.47
C ALA A 3 -13.41 28.61 2.97
N ALA A 4 -13.38 29.75 2.28
CA ALA A 4 -13.74 29.85 0.86
C ALA A 4 -12.63 29.38 -0.10
N ARG A 5 -11.37 29.29 0.35
CA ARG A 5 -10.23 28.84 -0.48
C ARG A 5 -10.09 27.32 -0.56
N PHE A 6 -10.72 26.57 0.33
CA PHE A 6 -10.64 25.10 0.36
C PHE A 6 -11.59 24.42 -0.64
N VAL A 7 -12.72 25.06 -0.96
CA VAL A 7 -13.72 24.49 -1.89
C VAL A 7 -13.25 24.63 -3.35
N ASP A 8 -12.51 25.68 -3.69
CA ASP A 8 -12.07 25.95 -5.06
C ASP A 8 -10.94 25.01 -5.52
N MET A 9 -10.09 24.55 -4.59
CA MET A 9 -8.98 23.63 -4.87
C MET A 9 -9.45 22.20 -5.20
N ALA A 10 -10.59 21.77 -4.65
CA ALA A 10 -11.20 20.46 -4.91
C ALA A 10 -11.86 20.36 -6.31
N SER A 11 -12.27 21.49 -6.88
CA SER A 11 -12.80 21.59 -8.25
C SER A 11 -11.68 21.59 -9.31
N SER A 12 -10.54 22.22 -8.99
CA SER A 12 -9.36 22.28 -9.86
C SER A 12 -8.69 20.91 -10.04
N THR A 13 -8.55 20.15 -8.95
CA THR A 13 -7.96 18.80 -8.97
C THR A 13 -8.78 17.80 -9.79
N ARG A 14 -10.11 17.91 -9.81
CA ARG A 14 -10.99 17.08 -10.67
C ARG A 14 -10.82 17.39 -12.15
N ARG A 15 -10.62 18.66 -12.53
CA ARG A 15 -10.37 19.06 -13.93
C ARG A 15 -8.99 18.61 -14.42
N ALA A 16 -7.96 18.68 -13.58
CA ALA A 16 -6.63 18.19 -13.91
C ALA A 16 -6.60 16.66 -14.09
N ALA A 17 -7.28 15.92 -13.21
CA ALA A 17 -7.38 14.45 -13.30
C ALA A 17 -8.22 13.96 -14.51
N LYS A 18 -9.15 14.79 -15.02
CA LYS A 18 -9.97 14.45 -16.20
C LYS A 18 -9.23 14.69 -17.52
N ARG A 19 -8.27 15.63 -17.57
CA ARG A 19 -7.45 15.92 -18.77
C ARG A 19 -6.30 14.94 -18.96
N SER A 20 -5.75 14.33 -17.89
CA SER A 20 -4.65 13.37 -18.01
C SER A 20 -5.05 11.97 -18.52
N ARG A 21 -6.33 11.74 -18.82
CA ARG A 21 -6.82 10.47 -19.39
C ARG A 21 -6.79 10.42 -20.92
N ALA A 22 -6.57 11.54 -21.59
CA ALA A 22 -6.75 11.62 -23.05
C ALA A 22 -5.49 11.34 -23.88
N ASP A 23 -4.28 11.55 -23.36
CA ASP A 23 -3.06 11.58 -24.21
C ASP A 23 -1.90 10.69 -23.75
N ALA A 24 -2.15 9.64 -22.97
CA ALA A 24 -1.10 8.67 -22.66
C ALA A 24 -1.03 7.60 -23.77
N SER A 25 -0.23 7.86 -24.81
CA SER A 25 0.28 6.80 -25.69
C SER A 25 0.98 5.76 -24.80
N ALA A 26 0.39 4.58 -24.72
CA ALA A 26 0.86 3.50 -23.85
C ALA A 26 2.23 3.02 -24.32
N ASP A 27 3.28 3.45 -23.62
CA ASP A 27 4.56 2.75 -23.62
C ASP A 27 4.34 1.37 -22.99
N SER A 28 4.36 0.34 -23.83
CA SER A 28 4.06 -1.06 -23.49
C SER A 28 5.11 -1.72 -22.59
N SER A 29 6.16 -0.99 -22.18
CA SER A 29 7.26 -1.48 -21.34
C SER A 29 7.01 -1.32 -19.83
N GLN A 30 6.04 -0.50 -19.40
CA GLN A 30 5.72 -0.31 -17.99
C GLN A 30 4.68 -1.37 -17.55
N PRO A 31 4.96 -2.18 -16.51
CA PRO A 31 3.95 -3.13 -16.02
C PRO A 31 2.70 -2.39 -15.56
N GLU A 32 1.55 -2.97 -15.89
CA GLU A 32 0.21 -2.45 -15.57
C GLU A 32 0.08 -2.15 -14.07
N LEU A 33 -0.70 -1.11 -13.73
CA LEU A 33 -1.01 -0.80 -12.33
C LEU A 33 -1.80 -1.95 -11.70
N LEU A 34 -1.19 -2.65 -10.74
CA LEU A 34 -1.87 -3.70 -9.98
C LEU A 34 -2.82 -3.08 -8.97
N ARG A 35 -4.10 -3.47 -9.03
CA ARG A 35 -5.14 -3.04 -8.11
C ARG A 35 -5.46 -4.15 -7.12
N VAL A 36 -5.39 -3.82 -5.84
CA VAL A 36 -5.69 -4.71 -4.72
C VAL A 36 -6.78 -4.07 -3.88
N SER A 37 -7.71 -4.87 -3.36
CA SER A 37 -8.70 -4.44 -2.37
C SER A 37 -8.59 -5.29 -1.11
N VAL A 38 -8.94 -4.72 0.03
CA VAL A 38 -9.06 -5.45 1.28
C VAL A 38 -10.52 -5.85 1.49
N ASP A 39 -10.77 -7.12 1.78
CA ASP A 39 -12.08 -7.59 2.21
C ASP A 39 -12.38 -7.05 3.61
N PRO A 40 -13.41 -6.21 3.80
CA PRO A 40 -13.67 -5.55 5.07
C PRO A 40 -14.13 -6.52 6.18
N ARG A 41 -14.54 -7.74 5.83
CA ARG A 41 -14.96 -8.76 6.81
C ARG A 41 -13.82 -9.66 7.25
N SER A 42 -12.95 -10.03 6.32
CA SER A 42 -11.87 -11.01 6.58
C SER A 42 -10.47 -10.40 6.69
N GLY A 43 -10.29 -9.13 6.32
CA GLY A 43 -8.97 -8.48 6.26
C GLY A 43 -8.07 -9.01 5.15
N LYS A 44 -8.55 -9.95 4.32
CA LYS A 44 -7.76 -10.57 3.24
C LYS A 44 -7.63 -9.62 2.05
N PHE A 45 -6.42 -9.53 1.52
CA PHE A 45 -6.14 -8.79 0.29
C PHE A 45 -6.58 -9.61 -0.93
N ARG A 46 -7.20 -8.95 -1.92
CA ARG A 46 -7.56 -9.51 -3.21
C ARG A 46 -7.08 -8.62 -4.33
N ALA A 47 -6.26 -9.16 -5.23
CA ALA A 47 -6.03 -8.52 -6.51
C ALA A 47 -7.38 -8.48 -7.26
N THR A 48 -7.79 -7.30 -7.69
CA THR A 48 -9.11 -7.08 -8.28
C THR A 48 -8.96 -7.01 -9.80
N PRO A 49 -9.50 -7.98 -10.56
CA PRO A 49 -9.41 -7.95 -12.02
C PRO A 49 -10.13 -6.71 -12.56
N SER A 50 -9.52 -6.03 -13.50
CA SER A 50 -10.21 -5.07 -14.36
C SER A 50 -11.16 -5.81 -15.31
N LYS A 51 -12.15 -5.10 -15.87
CA LYS A 51 -13.13 -5.68 -16.80
C LYS A 51 -12.39 -6.36 -17.98
N GLY A 52 -12.54 -7.68 -18.10
CA GLY A 52 -11.91 -8.49 -19.15
C GLY A 52 -10.64 -9.26 -18.74
N GLN A 53 -10.14 -9.10 -17.51
CA GLN A 53 -9.01 -9.89 -16.99
C GLN A 53 -9.49 -11.23 -16.40
N THR A 54 -8.72 -12.29 -16.66
CA THR A 54 -8.90 -13.63 -16.04
C THR A 54 -8.13 -13.73 -14.73
N ALA A 55 -8.48 -14.70 -13.87
CA ALA A 55 -7.72 -14.97 -12.64
C ALA A 55 -6.24 -15.26 -12.91
N GLN A 56 -5.95 -16.00 -13.99
CA GLN A 56 -4.56 -16.28 -14.40
C GLN A 56 -3.83 -15.00 -14.79
N SER A 57 -4.43 -14.12 -15.59
CA SER A 57 -3.79 -12.86 -15.98
C SER A 57 -3.50 -11.94 -14.78
N VAL A 58 -4.33 -11.99 -13.74
CA VAL A 58 -4.11 -11.24 -12.50
C VAL A 58 -2.97 -11.84 -11.68
N HIS A 59 -2.87 -13.17 -11.63
CA HIS A 59 -1.75 -13.86 -11.01
C HIS A 59 -0.43 -13.54 -11.72
N ASP A 60 -0.40 -13.63 -13.05
CA ASP A 60 0.80 -13.32 -13.85
C ASP A 60 1.23 -11.85 -13.66
N ALA A 61 0.27 -10.92 -13.59
CA ALA A 61 0.55 -9.52 -13.27
C ALA A 61 1.10 -9.32 -11.86
N LEU A 62 0.58 -10.07 -10.87
CA LEU A 62 1.10 -10.06 -9.50
C LEU A 62 2.55 -10.54 -9.48
N GLU A 63 2.84 -11.67 -10.10
CA GLU A 63 4.20 -12.22 -10.17
C GLU A 63 5.17 -11.26 -10.88
N ALA A 64 4.75 -10.65 -11.98
CA ALA A 64 5.56 -9.66 -12.70
C ALA A 64 5.86 -8.42 -11.82
N VAL A 65 4.88 -7.93 -11.06
CA VAL A 65 5.06 -6.81 -10.14
C VAL A 65 5.98 -7.18 -8.98
N LEU A 66 5.84 -8.38 -8.43
CA LEU A 66 6.70 -8.88 -7.35
C LEU A 66 8.15 -9.06 -7.83
N ALA A 67 8.35 -9.63 -9.02
CA ALA A 67 9.68 -9.79 -9.63
C ALA A 67 10.35 -8.44 -9.92
N ALA A 68 9.58 -7.43 -10.31
CA ALA A 68 10.06 -6.06 -10.52
C ALA A 68 10.11 -5.20 -9.25
N TRP A 69 9.72 -5.75 -8.09
CA TRP A 69 9.68 -4.99 -6.85
C TRP A 69 11.09 -4.67 -6.37
N GLY A 70 11.29 -3.44 -5.89
CA GLY A 70 12.61 -2.97 -5.50
C GLY A 70 12.55 -1.66 -4.72
N PRO A 71 13.70 -1.08 -4.32
CA PRO A 71 13.74 0.10 -3.46
C PRO A 71 13.02 1.33 -4.04
N ALA A 72 12.97 1.45 -5.37
CA ALA A 72 12.29 2.54 -6.06
C ALA A 72 10.78 2.31 -6.28
N SER A 73 10.29 1.08 -6.06
CA SER A 73 8.90 0.71 -6.30
C SER A 73 7.96 1.37 -5.28
N VAL A 74 6.84 1.87 -5.78
CA VAL A 74 5.89 2.67 -4.99
C VAL A 74 4.54 1.98 -4.90
N MET A 75 4.03 1.86 -3.67
CA MET A 75 2.68 1.43 -3.34
C MET A 75 1.86 2.64 -2.87
N GLN A 76 0.59 2.67 -3.23
CA GLN A 76 -0.39 3.62 -2.69
C GLN A 76 -1.50 2.86 -1.97
N PHE A 77 -1.72 3.19 -0.71
CA PHE A 77 -2.91 2.81 0.04
C PHE A 77 -3.94 3.94 -0.08
N THR A 78 -5.17 3.59 -0.44
CA THR A 78 -6.28 4.52 -0.70
C THR A 78 -7.51 4.13 0.10
N ASN A 79 -8.41 5.09 0.35
CA ASN A 79 -9.65 4.85 1.10
C ASN A 79 -9.36 4.31 2.51
N CYS A 80 -8.32 4.85 3.16
CA CYS A 80 -7.87 4.41 4.48
C CYS A 80 -8.28 5.43 5.55
N ARG A 81 -8.63 4.93 6.73
CA ARG A 81 -8.61 5.70 7.97
C ARG A 81 -7.25 5.50 8.60
N VAL A 82 -6.39 6.51 8.61
CA VAL A 82 -5.02 6.39 9.15
C VAL A 82 -5.03 6.79 10.62
N ALA A 83 -4.57 5.89 11.48
CA ALA A 83 -4.30 6.16 12.89
C ALA A 83 -2.85 6.63 13.05
N ASP A 84 -2.68 7.83 13.58
CA ASP A 84 -1.39 8.38 14.00
C ASP A 84 -1.47 8.94 15.43
N ALA A 85 -0.42 9.62 15.88
CA ALA A 85 -0.34 10.17 17.23
C ALA A 85 -1.44 11.20 17.53
N ASP A 86 -1.97 11.86 16.51
CA ASP A 86 -2.97 12.93 16.64
C ASP A 86 -4.41 12.42 16.46
N GLY A 87 -4.58 11.12 16.21
CA GLY A 87 -5.88 10.44 16.13
C GLY A 87 -6.10 9.72 14.81
N VAL A 88 -7.34 9.68 14.34
CA VAL A 88 -7.74 8.95 13.13
C VAL A 88 -8.21 9.93 12.07
N VAL A 89 -7.59 9.90 10.89
CA VAL A 89 -7.99 10.76 9.77
C VAL A 89 -8.11 10.02 8.45
N TRP A 90 -8.94 10.53 7.55
CA TRP A 90 -9.03 10.03 6.17
C TRP A 90 -7.89 10.58 5.33
N ARG A 91 -6.95 9.71 4.91
CA ARG A 91 -5.89 10.07 3.95
C ARG A 91 -5.36 8.84 3.22
N ASP A 92 -4.77 9.08 2.06
CA ASP A 92 -3.99 8.08 1.34
C ASP A 92 -2.58 8.01 1.93
N VAL A 93 -1.95 6.83 1.88
CA VAL A 93 -0.56 6.62 2.31
C VAL A 93 0.26 6.10 1.14
N TRP A 94 1.44 6.67 0.95
CA TRP A 94 2.38 6.27 -0.09
C TRP A 94 3.60 5.65 0.54
N VAL A 95 4.01 4.50 0.02
CA VAL A 95 5.20 3.78 0.48
C VAL A 95 6.13 3.55 -0.71
N GLN A 96 7.39 3.93 -0.56
CA GLN A 96 8.45 3.59 -1.51
C GLN A 96 9.47 2.69 -0.83
N GLY A 97 9.62 1.47 -1.34
CA GLY A 97 10.44 0.45 -0.71
C GLY A 97 9.98 0.18 0.74
N ARG A 98 10.70 0.73 1.71
CA ARG A 98 10.44 0.57 3.17
C ARG A 98 10.02 1.86 3.87
N LEU A 99 9.83 2.96 3.13
CA LEU A 99 9.59 4.28 3.69
C LEU A 99 8.20 4.79 3.31
N VAL A 100 7.49 5.34 4.28
CA VAL A 100 6.34 6.21 4.00
C VAL A 100 6.87 7.51 3.42
N ILE A 101 6.34 7.94 2.27
CA ILE A 101 6.83 9.11 1.54
C ILE A 101 5.76 10.18 1.42
N ASP A 102 6.21 11.43 1.26
CA ASP A 102 5.32 12.57 1.05
C ASP A 102 4.56 12.45 -0.30
N PRO A 103 3.22 12.52 -0.29
CA PRO A 103 2.42 12.38 -1.50
C PRO A 103 2.66 13.49 -2.53
N MET A 104 2.92 14.72 -2.08
CA MET A 104 3.07 15.88 -2.97
C MET A 104 4.41 15.80 -3.71
N ALA A 105 5.50 15.56 -3.00
CA ALA A 105 6.83 15.32 -3.54
C ALA A 105 6.79 14.13 -4.51
N ARG A 106 6.09 13.05 -4.15
CA ARG A 106 5.92 11.90 -5.05
C ARG A 106 5.24 12.28 -6.36
N PHE A 107 4.15 13.05 -6.29
CA PHE A 107 3.40 13.48 -7.46
C PHE A 107 4.28 14.28 -8.44
N TRP A 108 4.95 15.32 -7.95
CA TRP A 108 5.82 16.15 -8.78
C TRP A 108 7.00 15.38 -9.35
N ALA A 109 7.63 14.53 -8.55
CA ALA A 109 8.77 13.73 -8.99
C ALA A 109 8.38 12.62 -9.97
N ALA A 110 7.13 12.13 -9.93
CA ALA A 110 6.60 11.22 -10.94
C ALA A 110 6.37 11.94 -12.27
N GLN A 111 5.73 13.10 -12.20
CA GLN A 111 5.41 13.92 -13.38
C GLN A 111 6.67 14.41 -14.09
N ALA A 112 7.66 14.91 -13.35
CA ALA A 112 8.92 15.39 -13.92
C ALA A 112 9.72 14.28 -14.65
N ARG A 113 9.55 13.03 -14.24
CA ARG A 113 10.24 11.86 -14.83
C ARG A 113 9.36 11.05 -15.78
N SER A 114 8.12 11.48 -16.01
CA SER A 114 7.13 10.73 -16.80
C SER A 114 6.99 9.26 -16.39
N VAL A 115 7.07 8.98 -15.08
CA VAL A 115 6.89 7.62 -14.53
C VAL A 115 5.53 7.46 -13.85
N PRO A 116 4.98 6.23 -13.76
CA PRO A 116 3.75 5.97 -13.01
C PRO A 116 3.86 6.44 -11.56
N LEU A 117 2.74 6.87 -10.94
CA LEU A 117 2.72 7.29 -9.53
C LEU A 117 2.99 6.11 -8.58
N CYS A 118 2.42 4.94 -8.85
CA CYS A 118 2.64 3.69 -8.12
C CYS A 118 2.59 2.50 -9.09
N ARG A 119 3.16 1.37 -8.67
CA ARG A 119 2.99 0.06 -9.33
C ARG A 119 1.84 -0.74 -8.71
N VAL A 120 1.57 -0.52 -7.43
CA VAL A 120 0.47 -1.17 -6.70
C VAL A 120 -0.41 -0.13 -6.05
N ARG A 121 -1.73 -0.25 -6.23
CA ARG A 121 -2.72 0.52 -5.49
C ARG A 121 -3.59 -0.42 -4.67
N VAL A 122 -3.65 -0.18 -3.37
CA VAL A 122 -4.45 -0.93 -2.39
C VAL A 122 -5.63 -0.07 -1.97
N ASP A 123 -6.85 -0.56 -2.15
CA ASP A 123 -8.07 -0.01 -1.57
C ASP A 123 -8.27 -0.63 -0.18
N CYS A 124 -8.11 0.18 0.86
CA CYS A 124 -8.28 -0.20 2.27
C CYS A 124 -9.75 -0.46 2.66
N ALA A 125 -10.73 -0.25 1.78
CA ALA A 125 -12.16 -0.43 2.05
C ALA A 125 -12.68 0.35 3.28
N GLY A 126 -12.09 1.51 3.58
CA GLY A 126 -12.43 2.31 4.75
C GLY A 126 -11.97 1.70 6.07
N LEU A 127 -11.12 0.67 6.06
CA LEU A 127 -10.53 0.10 7.28
C LEU A 127 -9.49 1.04 7.89
N LEU A 128 -9.13 0.75 9.15
CA LEU A 128 -8.07 1.43 9.86
C LEU A 128 -6.71 0.94 9.34
N LEU A 129 -5.83 1.89 9.01
CA LEU A 129 -4.43 1.67 8.70
C LEU A 129 -3.60 2.31 9.80
N SER A 130 -2.75 1.53 10.47
CA SER A 130 -1.86 2.01 11.53
C SER A 130 -0.43 1.57 11.24
N ALA A 131 0.53 2.12 11.99
CA ALA A 131 1.81 1.45 12.15
C ALA A 131 1.58 0.03 12.73
N GLY A 132 2.50 -0.88 12.43
CA GLY A 132 2.53 -2.19 13.10
C GLY A 132 2.71 -1.99 14.60
N PHE A 133 2.09 -2.84 15.39
CA PHE A 133 2.24 -2.83 16.83
C PHE A 133 3.65 -3.22 17.22
N ILE A 134 4.17 -2.60 18.26
CA ILE A 134 5.48 -2.90 18.81
C ILE A 134 5.25 -3.56 20.15
N ASP A 135 5.52 -4.86 20.22
CA ASP A 135 5.57 -5.57 21.49
C ASP A 135 6.96 -5.38 22.10
N VAL A 136 7.02 -4.61 23.19
CA VAL A 136 8.27 -4.27 23.88
C VAL A 136 8.79 -5.41 24.75
N GLN A 137 7.96 -6.41 25.07
CA GLN A 137 8.37 -7.54 25.89
C GLN A 137 7.69 -8.83 25.43
N ILE A 138 8.48 -9.68 24.76
CA ILE A 138 8.05 -11.00 24.32
C ILE A 138 8.97 -12.08 24.89
N ASN A 139 8.40 -12.97 25.72
CA ASN A 139 9.14 -14.09 26.31
C ASN A 139 9.05 -15.36 25.45
N GLY A 140 8.09 -15.42 24.53
CA GLY A 140 7.83 -16.57 23.68
C GLY A 140 6.60 -16.33 22.80
N ALA A 141 6.43 -17.15 21.76
CA ALA A 141 5.28 -17.09 20.86
C ALA A 141 5.01 -18.43 20.19
N PHE A 142 3.74 -18.70 19.86
CA PHE A 142 3.31 -19.89 19.09
C PHE A 142 3.87 -21.22 19.64
N GLY A 143 3.90 -21.37 20.96
CA GLY A 143 4.38 -22.58 21.64
C GLY A 143 5.89 -22.68 21.82
N ARG A 144 6.65 -21.62 21.50
CA ARG A 144 8.09 -21.53 21.75
C ARG A 144 8.40 -20.55 22.87
N ASP A 145 9.21 -20.99 23.83
CA ASP A 145 9.80 -20.17 24.87
C ASP A 145 11.16 -19.66 24.39
N PHE A 146 11.36 -18.34 24.39
CA PHE A 146 12.60 -17.74 23.90
C PHE A 146 13.75 -17.79 24.91
N SER A 147 13.50 -18.31 26.11
CA SER A 147 14.51 -18.64 27.11
C SER A 147 14.95 -20.10 27.10
N ALA A 148 14.36 -20.95 26.24
CA ALA A 148 14.70 -22.36 26.16
C ALA A 148 16.10 -22.59 25.57
N ASP A 149 16.85 -23.53 26.16
CA ASP A 149 18.22 -23.88 25.73
C ASP A 149 18.29 -24.44 24.30
N ASP A 150 17.18 -25.01 23.80
CA ASP A 150 17.07 -25.62 22.47
C ASP A 150 16.47 -24.68 21.41
N LEU A 151 16.28 -23.40 21.73
CA LEU A 151 15.72 -22.41 20.79
C LEU A 151 16.62 -22.24 19.57
N THR A 152 16.02 -22.32 18.37
CA THR A 152 16.74 -22.10 17.12
C THR A 152 16.37 -20.78 16.43
N PRO A 153 17.23 -20.26 15.53
CA PRO A 153 16.87 -19.12 14.68
C PRO A 153 15.62 -19.37 13.80
N ALA A 154 15.33 -20.63 13.47
CA ALA A 154 14.14 -21.00 12.71
C ALA A 154 12.87 -20.78 13.54
N ASP A 155 12.88 -21.15 14.82
CA ASP A 155 11.76 -20.93 15.75
C ASP A 155 11.45 -19.43 15.90
N VAL A 156 12.49 -18.58 15.99
CA VAL A 156 12.32 -17.12 16.03
C VAL A 156 11.74 -16.60 14.70
N ALA A 157 12.18 -17.14 13.57
CA ALA A 157 11.66 -16.74 12.26
C ALA A 157 10.19 -17.17 12.07
N ASP A 158 9.80 -18.33 12.57
CA ASP A 158 8.41 -18.81 12.59
C ASP A 158 7.53 -17.93 13.47
N ALA A 159 7.98 -17.63 14.70
CA ALA A 159 7.30 -16.70 15.59
C ALA A 159 7.10 -15.34 14.91
N ARG A 160 8.15 -14.76 14.32
CA ARG A 160 8.09 -13.48 13.59
C ARG A 160 7.04 -13.51 12.48
N ARG A 161 6.97 -14.59 11.69
CA ARG A 161 5.99 -14.70 10.61
C ARG A 161 4.56 -14.80 11.14
N ALA A 162 4.36 -15.56 12.21
CA ALA A 162 3.04 -15.81 12.75
C ALA A 162 2.48 -14.59 13.50
N LEU A 163 3.32 -13.79 14.17
CA LEU A 163 2.95 -12.54 14.84
C LEU A 163 2.30 -11.51 13.89
N LEU A 164 2.68 -11.50 12.61
CA LEU A 164 2.11 -10.59 11.61
C LEU A 164 0.58 -10.69 11.50
N SER A 165 0.01 -11.87 11.77
CA SER A 165 -1.45 -12.09 11.76
C SER A 165 -2.18 -11.37 12.91
N HIS A 166 -1.44 -10.95 13.94
CA HIS A 166 -1.91 -10.18 15.09
C HIS A 166 -1.49 -8.70 15.03
N GLY A 167 -0.83 -8.28 13.94
CA GLY A 167 -0.40 -6.89 13.72
C GLY A 167 0.90 -6.50 14.41
N VAL A 168 1.65 -7.46 14.97
CA VAL A 168 2.98 -7.28 15.60
C VAL A 168 4.09 -7.72 14.64
#